data_AF-A0A848L7L3-F1
#
_entry.id   AF-A0A848L7L3-F1
#
_cell.length_a   1.000
_cell.length_b   1.000
_cell.length_c   1.000
_cell.angle_alpha   90.00
_cell.angle_beta   90.00
_cell.angle_gamma   90.00
#
_symmetry.space_group_name_H-M   'P 1'
#
loop_
_entity.id
_entity.type
_entity.pdbx_description
1 polymer ?
#
loop_
_entity_poly.entity_id
_entity_poly.type
_entity_poly.pdbx_seq_one_letter_code
_entity_poly.pdbx_strand_id
1 'polypeptide(L)'
;MTGLGVAVTAAALDGLPGGSTATTLMLDLPSGLPAEPFTCVMLNWNPRGHQPTALFGKPHFDIHFDMVTMSDLQAISPSSPGFAAKAAHLPDAAHTPQGFAPLPGPPLAAQAVPGMGLHLADAGSRPTPGHYNFQHILLAGSWDGRYTFIEPMIARDWLLARRPYAESVHQPVAYQHDGRYPLRYSSRFDSGDDTYRVELSDFVTRRAS
;
A
#
# COMPACT_ATOMS: atom_id res chain seq x y z
N MET A 1 -19.98 3.91 -2.68
CA MET A 1 -18.68 4.10 -2.04
C MET A 1 -18.12 5.45 -2.41
N THR A 2 -17.91 6.32 -1.43
CA THR A 2 -17.29 7.65 -1.59
C THR A 2 -15.81 7.63 -1.17
N GLY A 3 -15.44 6.70 -0.28
CA GLY A 3 -14.04 6.40 0.08
C GLY A 3 -13.88 5.07 0.82
N LEU A 4 -12.63 4.62 0.93
CA LEU A 4 -12.15 3.47 1.67
C LEU A 4 -10.92 3.89 2.46
N GLY A 5 -10.85 3.60 3.76
CA GLY A 5 -9.72 4.07 4.56
C GLY A 5 -9.61 3.47 5.94
N VAL A 6 -8.52 3.83 6.61
CA VAL A 6 -8.28 3.54 8.03
C VAL A 6 -8.44 4.83 8.83
N ALA A 7 -9.11 4.71 9.97
CA ALA A 7 -9.26 5.76 10.96
C ALA A 7 -8.49 5.39 12.23
N VAL A 8 -7.56 6.25 12.64
CA VAL A 8 -6.71 6.05 13.82
C VAL A 8 -6.91 7.24 14.75
N THR A 9 -7.47 7.01 15.94
CA THR A 9 -7.63 8.09 16.92
C THR A 9 -6.27 8.64 17.34
N ALA A 10 -6.19 9.91 17.72
CA ALA A 10 -4.94 10.53 18.14
C ALA A 10 -4.27 9.76 19.29
N ALA A 11 -5.07 9.33 20.26
CA ALA A 11 -4.62 8.54 21.40
C ALA A 11 -4.07 7.16 20.99
N ALA A 12 -4.52 6.57 19.88
CA ALA A 12 -3.99 5.29 19.41
C ALA A 12 -2.55 5.39 18.87
N LEU A 13 -2.04 6.60 18.61
CA LEU A 13 -0.62 6.80 18.26
C LEU A 13 0.29 6.90 19.50
N ASP A 14 -0.28 6.91 20.70
CA ASP A 14 0.44 6.86 21.97
C ASP A 14 0.62 5.40 22.42
N GLY A 15 1.80 5.07 22.92
CA GLY A 15 2.08 3.72 23.43
C GLY A 15 2.12 2.62 22.35
N LEU A 16 2.29 2.96 21.07
CA LEU A 16 2.46 2.00 19.99
C LEU A 16 3.57 0.98 20.33
N PRO A 17 3.41 -0.31 19.94
CA PRO A 17 4.42 -1.33 20.20
C PRO A 17 5.81 -0.89 19.72
N GLY A 18 6.80 -0.98 20.61
CA GLY A 18 8.21 -0.83 20.26
C GLY A 18 8.79 -2.13 19.68
N GLY A 19 10.08 -2.11 19.32
CA GLY A 19 10.82 -3.29 18.89
C GLY A 19 11.44 -3.14 17.51
N SER A 20 11.90 -4.26 16.93
CA SER A 20 12.48 -4.31 15.58
C SER A 20 11.58 -4.98 14.54
N THR A 21 10.46 -5.55 14.97
CA THR A 21 9.51 -6.26 14.10
C THR A 21 8.29 -5.39 13.86
N ALA A 22 7.74 -5.45 12.64
CA ALA A 22 6.46 -4.84 12.34
C ALA A 22 5.35 -5.48 13.17
N THR A 23 4.36 -4.69 13.59
CA THR A 23 3.07 -5.21 14.06
C THR A 23 2.10 -5.18 12.90
N THR A 24 1.46 -6.31 12.59
CA THR A 24 0.52 -6.43 11.48
C THR A 24 -0.89 -6.65 12.00
N LEU A 25 -1.84 -5.87 11.49
CA LEU A 25 -3.27 -6.02 11.72
C LEU A 25 -3.95 -6.29 10.37
N MET A 26 -4.66 -7.41 10.27
CA MET A 26 -5.53 -7.70 9.13
C MET A 26 -6.94 -7.23 9.47
N LEU A 27 -7.47 -6.33 8.65
CA LEU A 27 -8.78 -5.70 8.84
C LEU A 27 -9.72 -6.15 7.72
N ASP A 28 -10.85 -6.73 8.10
CA ASP A 28 -11.93 -7.01 7.15
C ASP A 28 -12.60 -5.70 6.71
N LEU A 29 -13.11 -5.69 5.48
CA LEU A 29 -13.95 -4.59 5.03
C LEU A 29 -15.33 -4.66 5.68
N PRO A 30 -15.95 -3.51 6.02
CA PRO A 30 -17.33 -3.48 6.50
C PRO A 30 -18.29 -4.17 5.52
N SER A 31 -19.21 -4.98 6.05
CA SER A 31 -20.21 -5.70 5.25
C SER A 31 -21.09 -4.74 4.43
N GLY A 32 -21.43 -5.11 3.20
CA GLY A 32 -22.37 -4.36 2.36
C GLY A 32 -21.75 -3.20 1.57
N LEU A 33 -20.42 -3.04 1.59
CA LEU A 33 -19.72 -2.10 0.73
C LEU A 33 -19.56 -2.68 -0.68
N PRO A 34 -19.89 -1.93 -1.75
CA PRO A 34 -19.47 -2.25 -3.11
C PRO A 34 -17.98 -1.84 -3.24
N ALA A 35 -17.12 -2.57 -2.54
CA ALA A 35 -15.69 -2.27 -2.44
C ALA A 35 -14.84 -3.07 -3.44
N GLU A 36 -15.45 -3.89 -4.31
CA GLU A 36 -14.73 -4.53 -5.41
C GLU A 36 -13.92 -3.48 -6.19
N PRO A 37 -12.61 -3.70 -6.41
CA PRO A 37 -11.91 -4.98 -6.25
C PRO A 37 -11.26 -5.23 -4.87
N PHE A 38 -11.36 -4.31 -3.91
CA PHE A 38 -10.74 -4.44 -2.59
C PHE A 38 -11.44 -5.47 -1.70
N THR A 39 -10.67 -6.26 -0.96
CA THR A 39 -11.17 -7.37 -0.16
C THR A 39 -10.79 -7.29 1.32
N CYS A 40 -9.64 -6.70 1.66
CA CYS A 40 -9.20 -6.49 3.03
C CYS A 40 -8.22 -5.31 3.12
N VAL A 41 -7.89 -4.92 4.37
CA VAL A 41 -6.82 -3.95 4.63
C VAL A 41 -5.76 -4.55 5.54
N MET A 42 -4.51 -4.57 5.09
CA MET A 42 -3.35 -4.90 5.94
C MET A 42 -2.72 -3.63 6.50
N LEU A 43 -2.77 -3.43 7.81
CA LEU A 43 -2.10 -2.31 8.48
C LEU A 43 -0.83 -2.81 9.16
N ASN A 44 0.33 -2.28 8.74
CA ASN A 44 1.61 -2.54 9.40
C ASN A 44 2.05 -1.30 10.17
N TRP A 45 2.47 -1.50 11.42
CA TRP A 45 3.23 -0.52 12.18
C TRP A 45 4.70 -0.94 12.22
N ASN A 46 5.58 -0.11 11.65
CA ASN A 46 7.02 -0.35 11.57
C ASN A 46 7.77 0.55 12.56
N PRO A 47 8.03 0.13 13.82
CA PRO A 47 8.61 1.00 14.85
C PRO A 47 10.03 1.50 14.57
N ARG A 48 10.77 0.82 13.69
CA ARG A 48 12.13 1.19 13.25
C ARG A 48 12.24 1.34 11.73
N GLY A 49 11.11 1.36 11.04
CA GLY A 49 11.07 1.24 9.60
C GLY A 49 11.53 -0.11 9.08
N HIS A 50 11.75 -0.21 7.76
CA HIS A 50 12.20 -1.43 7.10
C HIS A 50 13.14 -1.15 5.92
N GLN A 51 13.56 -2.21 5.23
CA GLN A 51 14.45 -2.08 4.06
C GLN A 51 13.68 -1.51 2.84
N PRO A 52 14.33 -0.72 1.96
CA PRO A 52 15.70 -0.21 2.11
C PRO A 52 15.78 0.86 3.21
N THR A 53 16.60 0.63 4.25
CA THR A 53 16.63 1.51 5.45
C THR A 53 17.04 2.94 5.14
N ALA A 54 17.86 3.14 4.10
CA ALA A 54 18.23 4.47 3.62
C ALA A 54 17.05 5.28 3.07
N LEU A 55 15.93 4.62 2.76
CA LEU A 55 14.69 5.24 2.27
C LEU A 55 13.59 5.17 3.35
N PHE A 56 13.35 3.99 3.92
CA PHE A 56 12.20 3.71 4.77
C PHE A 56 12.59 3.34 6.22
N GLY A 57 13.73 3.85 6.71
CA GLY A 57 14.25 3.58 8.05
C GLY A 57 13.65 4.39 9.20
N LYS A 58 12.58 5.16 8.96
CA LYS A 58 11.88 5.92 10.01
C LYS A 58 10.69 5.14 10.56
N PRO A 59 10.18 5.42 11.77
CA PRO A 59 8.92 4.83 12.23
C PRO A 59 7.74 5.26 11.36
N HIS A 60 6.98 4.31 10.83
CA HIS A 60 5.90 4.59 9.88
C HIS A 60 4.83 3.49 9.85
N PHE A 61 3.72 3.79 9.19
CA PHE A 61 2.67 2.83 8.89
C PHE A 61 2.64 2.51 7.40
N ASP A 62 2.37 1.25 7.08
CA ASP A 62 2.06 0.78 5.73
C ASP A 62 0.61 0.34 5.71
N ILE A 63 -0.16 0.78 4.71
CA ILE A 63 -1.59 0.49 4.64
C ILE A 63 -1.90 -0.22 3.32
N HIS A 64 -1.92 -1.52 3.43
CA HIS A 64 -2.39 -2.53 2.49
C HIS A 64 -3.82 -2.31 2.03
N PHE A 65 -4.15 -1.68 0.90
CA PHE A 65 -5.51 -1.80 0.33
C PHE A 65 -5.53 -2.94 -0.68
N ASP A 66 -5.79 -4.14 -0.20
CA ASP A 66 -5.62 -5.38 -0.94
C ASP A 66 -6.80 -5.71 -1.85
N MET A 67 -6.49 -6.07 -3.09
CA MET A 67 -7.42 -6.54 -4.13
C MET A 67 -7.37 -8.08 -4.29
N VAL A 68 -6.75 -8.76 -3.34
CA VAL A 68 -6.63 -10.22 -3.25
C VAL A 68 -7.02 -10.68 -1.85
N THR A 69 -7.51 -11.92 -1.73
CA THR A 69 -8.04 -12.42 -0.46
C THR A 69 -6.94 -12.63 0.58
N MET A 70 -7.30 -12.68 1.87
CA MET A 70 -6.34 -13.04 2.92
C MET A 70 -5.69 -14.41 2.68
N SER A 71 -6.42 -15.38 2.10
CA SER A 71 -5.85 -16.68 1.73
C SER A 71 -4.82 -16.57 0.59
N ASP A 72 -5.04 -15.68 -0.37
CA ASP A 72 -4.07 -15.44 -1.45
C ASP A 72 -2.79 -14.84 -0.87
N LEU A 73 -2.91 -13.86 0.03
CA LEU A 73 -1.77 -13.25 0.73
C LEU A 73 -0.98 -14.31 1.50
N GLN A 74 -1.64 -15.15 2.30
CA GLN A 74 -0.98 -16.23 3.05
C GLN A 74 -0.25 -17.25 2.17
N ALA A 75 -0.69 -17.43 0.92
CA ALA A 75 -0.04 -18.32 -0.03
C ALA A 75 1.26 -17.76 -0.62
N ILE A 76 1.52 -16.45 -0.47
CA ILE A 76 2.76 -15.77 -0.86
C ILE A 76 3.86 -16.13 0.15
N SER A 77 4.45 -17.31 -0.03
CA SER A 77 5.53 -17.83 0.82
C SER A 77 6.80 -18.12 0.01
N PRO A 78 7.99 -17.74 0.48
CA PRO A 78 9.27 -18.13 -0.14
C PRO A 78 9.49 -19.65 -0.25
N SER A 79 8.81 -20.44 0.58
CA SER A 79 8.85 -21.91 0.51
C SER A 79 7.93 -22.50 -0.57
N SER A 80 7.02 -21.70 -1.15
CA SER A 80 6.09 -22.16 -2.18
C SER A 80 6.82 -22.44 -3.49
N PRO A 81 6.53 -23.55 -4.18
CA PRO A 81 7.06 -23.82 -5.51
C PRO A 81 6.79 -22.65 -6.46
N GLY A 82 7.82 -22.22 -7.20
CA GLY A 82 7.70 -21.15 -8.19
C GLY A 82 7.63 -19.73 -7.61
N PHE A 83 7.86 -19.51 -6.31
CA PHE A 83 7.86 -18.17 -5.70
C PHE A 83 8.66 -17.14 -6.52
N ALA A 84 9.89 -17.48 -6.90
CA ALA A 84 10.74 -16.59 -7.67
C ALA A 84 10.19 -16.27 -9.06
N ALA A 85 9.57 -17.24 -9.73
CA ALA A 85 8.94 -17.04 -11.03
C ALA A 85 7.71 -16.14 -10.92
N LYS A 86 6.86 -16.37 -9.90
CA LYS A 86 5.66 -15.57 -9.62
C LYS A 86 5.99 -14.13 -9.23
N ALA A 87 7.02 -13.94 -8.41
CA ALA A 87 7.53 -12.62 -8.04
C ALA A 87 8.09 -11.85 -9.25
N ALA A 88 8.70 -12.55 -10.21
CA ALA A 88 9.24 -11.97 -11.42
C ALA A 88 8.20 -11.77 -12.54
N HIS A 89 7.04 -12.42 -12.43
CA HIS A 89 5.94 -12.29 -13.37
C HIS A 89 5.17 -11.00 -13.05
N LEU A 90 5.63 -9.89 -13.62
CA LEU A 90 4.97 -8.60 -13.51
C LEU A 90 3.66 -8.60 -14.31
N PRO A 91 2.65 -7.80 -13.92
CA PRO A 91 1.50 -7.56 -14.75
C PRO A 91 1.91 -6.88 -16.05
N ASP A 92 1.15 -7.10 -17.13
CA ASP A 92 1.34 -6.33 -18.35
C ASP A 92 1.24 -4.83 -18.06
N ALA A 93 2.00 -4.02 -18.79
CA ALA A 93 2.07 -2.57 -18.57
C ALA A 93 0.69 -1.89 -18.66
N ALA A 94 -0.25 -2.45 -19.43
CA ALA A 94 -1.61 -1.95 -19.52
C ALA A 94 -2.39 -2.08 -18.20
N HIS A 95 -2.06 -3.07 -17.37
CA HIS A 95 -2.71 -3.39 -16.09
C HIS A 95 -1.97 -2.84 -14.87
N THR A 96 -0.81 -2.23 -15.06
CA THR A 96 -0.03 -1.58 -13.99
C THR A 96 -0.37 -0.10 -13.94
N PRO A 97 -0.47 0.54 -12.75
CA PRO A 97 -0.55 1.99 -12.65
C PRO A 97 0.53 2.69 -13.48
N GLN A 98 0.12 3.66 -14.30
CA GLN A 98 1.04 4.32 -15.22
C GLN A 98 2.28 4.88 -14.51
N GLY A 99 3.46 4.54 -15.02
CA GLY A 99 4.74 4.98 -14.47
C GLY A 99 5.28 4.11 -13.33
N PHE A 100 4.51 3.17 -12.78
CA PHE A 100 4.97 2.32 -11.69
C PHE A 100 5.81 1.16 -12.20
N ALA A 101 6.90 0.87 -11.48
CA ALA A 101 7.77 -0.26 -11.76
C ALA A 101 8.54 -0.68 -10.49
N PRO A 102 9.16 -1.88 -10.47
CA PRO A 102 9.94 -2.33 -9.32
C PRO A 102 11.10 -1.38 -9.00
N LEU A 103 11.44 -1.27 -7.71
CA LEU A 103 12.61 -0.51 -7.30
C LEU A 103 13.89 -1.13 -7.88
N PRO A 104 14.91 -0.31 -8.20
CA PRO A 104 16.20 -0.84 -8.63
C PRO A 104 16.87 -1.56 -7.45
N GLY A 105 17.73 -2.54 -7.75
CA GLY A 105 18.52 -3.22 -6.73
C GLY A 105 18.54 -4.73 -6.94
N PRO A 106 18.19 -5.54 -5.92
CA PRO A 106 18.32 -6.99 -5.99
C PRO A 106 17.31 -7.60 -6.98
N PRO A 107 17.45 -8.90 -7.33
CA PRO A 107 16.46 -9.59 -8.16
C PRO A 107 15.04 -9.48 -7.59
N LEU A 108 14.01 -9.46 -8.46
CA LEU A 108 12.62 -9.25 -8.06
C LEU A 108 12.14 -10.25 -7.00
N ALA A 109 12.55 -11.51 -7.09
CA ALA A 109 12.25 -12.52 -6.08
C ALA A 109 12.78 -12.16 -4.67
N ALA A 110 13.91 -11.47 -4.57
CA ALA A 110 14.46 -11.01 -3.30
C ALA A 110 13.83 -9.69 -2.81
N GLN A 111 13.13 -8.97 -3.68
CA GLN A 111 12.35 -7.77 -3.33
C GLN A 111 10.94 -8.12 -2.87
N ALA A 112 10.37 -9.23 -3.34
CA ALA A 112 9.02 -9.63 -2.97
C ALA A 112 8.92 -9.97 -1.47
N VAL A 113 7.92 -9.39 -0.81
CA VAL A 113 7.68 -9.55 0.62
C VAL A 113 6.68 -10.70 0.85
N PRO A 114 7.02 -11.70 1.68
CA PRO A 114 6.09 -12.76 2.05
C PRO A 114 4.79 -12.19 2.61
N GLY A 115 3.65 -12.72 2.18
CA GLY A 115 2.35 -12.21 2.59
C GLY A 115 1.85 -10.97 1.85
N MET A 116 2.63 -10.35 0.95
CA MET A 116 2.26 -9.10 0.28
C MET A 116 2.49 -9.16 -1.24
N GLY A 117 3.68 -9.60 -1.66
CA GLY A 117 4.09 -9.61 -3.07
C GLY A 117 5.18 -8.59 -3.36
N LEU A 118 5.28 -8.15 -4.61
CA LEU A 118 6.31 -7.24 -5.08
C LEU A 118 5.79 -5.79 -5.12
N HIS A 119 6.49 -4.92 -4.42
CA HIS A 119 6.24 -3.48 -4.38
C HIS A 119 6.78 -2.74 -5.61
N LEU A 120 5.96 -1.84 -6.15
CA LEU A 120 6.23 -0.98 -7.29
C LEU A 120 6.12 0.48 -6.85
N ALA A 121 6.99 1.33 -7.37
CA ALA A 121 7.00 2.77 -7.12
C ALA A 121 6.94 3.54 -8.45
N ASP A 122 6.37 4.75 -8.41
CA ASP A 122 6.40 5.67 -9.55
C ASP A 122 7.85 5.95 -9.99
N ALA A 123 8.17 5.58 -11.23
CA ALA A 123 9.47 5.76 -11.86
C ALA A 123 9.87 7.23 -12.02
N GLY A 124 8.90 8.14 -12.16
CA GLY A 124 9.14 9.57 -12.31
C GLY A 124 9.56 10.27 -11.02
N SER A 125 9.21 9.70 -9.86
CA SER A 125 9.41 10.32 -8.55
C SER A 125 10.15 9.40 -7.55
N ARG A 126 10.91 8.42 -8.05
CA ARG A 126 11.51 7.38 -7.21
C ARG A 126 12.34 7.94 -6.05
N PRO A 127 12.17 7.40 -4.84
CA PRO A 127 12.99 7.76 -3.71
C PRO A 127 14.45 7.38 -3.97
N THR A 128 15.36 8.34 -3.84
CA THR A 128 16.81 8.16 -4.02
C THR A 128 17.54 8.25 -2.68
N PRO A 129 18.35 7.25 -2.29
CA PRO A 129 19.11 7.29 -1.04
C PRO A 129 19.95 8.57 -0.90
N GLY A 130 19.93 9.17 0.29
CA GLY A 130 20.67 10.42 0.58
C GLY A 130 19.98 11.71 0.11
N HIS A 131 18.97 11.63 -0.76
CA HIS A 131 18.21 12.79 -1.24
C HIS A 131 16.73 12.75 -0.85
N TYR A 132 16.20 11.56 -0.61
CA TYR A 132 14.79 11.36 -0.27
C TYR A 132 14.56 11.55 1.24
N ASN A 133 13.68 12.50 1.58
CA ASN A 133 13.17 12.66 2.94
C ASN A 133 11.81 11.98 3.07
N PHE A 134 11.80 10.74 3.54
CA PHE A 134 10.55 9.98 3.68
C PHE A 134 9.59 10.65 4.66
N GLN A 135 8.37 10.89 4.16
CA GLN A 135 7.20 11.41 4.87
C GLN A 135 5.95 10.63 4.41
N HIS A 136 5.78 10.54 3.09
CA HIS A 136 4.78 9.71 2.43
C HIS A 136 5.34 9.13 1.14
N ILE A 137 4.81 7.98 0.76
CA ILE A 137 4.89 7.46 -0.60
C ILE A 137 3.62 6.64 -0.87
N LEU A 138 3.16 6.67 -2.12
CA LEU A 138 2.12 5.78 -2.61
C LEU A 138 2.76 4.71 -3.50
N LEU A 139 2.61 3.46 -3.10
CA LEU A 139 3.12 2.28 -3.81
C LEU A 139 1.98 1.48 -4.42
N ALA A 140 2.34 0.64 -5.38
CA ALA A 140 1.47 -0.35 -5.98
C ALA A 140 2.04 -1.76 -5.76
N GLY A 141 1.17 -2.75 -5.66
CA GLY A 141 1.55 -4.14 -5.44
C GLY A 141 1.37 -5.02 -6.65
N SER A 142 2.25 -6.00 -6.82
CA SER A 142 2.08 -7.02 -7.85
C SER A 142 2.39 -8.43 -7.36
N TRP A 143 1.67 -9.38 -7.92
CA TRP A 143 1.94 -10.80 -7.73
C TRP A 143 1.45 -11.62 -8.92
N ASP A 144 2.32 -12.42 -9.52
CA ASP A 144 1.99 -13.39 -10.57
C ASP A 144 1.13 -12.84 -11.71
N GLY A 145 1.55 -11.73 -12.30
CA GLY A 145 0.87 -11.08 -13.43
C GLY A 145 -0.31 -10.21 -13.03
N ARG A 146 -0.56 -9.97 -11.74
CA ARG A 146 -1.71 -9.22 -11.24
C ARG A 146 -1.30 -7.98 -10.46
N TYR A 147 -2.06 -6.89 -10.63
CA TYR A 147 -2.03 -5.72 -9.77
C TYR A 147 -2.86 -6.01 -8.50
N THR A 148 -2.21 -6.07 -7.33
CA THR A 148 -2.80 -6.70 -6.13
C THR A 148 -3.08 -5.76 -4.97
N PHE A 149 -2.45 -4.60 -4.87
CA PHE A 149 -2.76 -3.65 -3.79
C PHE A 149 -2.35 -2.21 -4.12
N ILE A 150 -2.95 -1.25 -3.42
CA ILE A 150 -2.46 0.12 -3.29
C ILE A 150 -1.94 0.29 -1.87
N GLU A 151 -0.78 0.92 -1.69
CA GLU A 151 -0.17 1.08 -0.37
C GLU A 151 0.35 2.50 -0.16
N PRO A 152 -0.35 3.33 0.62
CA PRO A 152 0.29 4.47 1.23
C PRO A 152 1.15 4.05 2.42
N MET A 153 2.42 4.44 2.38
CA MET A 153 3.30 4.43 3.55
C MET A 153 3.36 5.85 4.13
N ILE A 154 3.25 5.98 5.46
CA ILE A 154 3.17 7.28 6.14
C ILE A 154 4.05 7.30 7.38
N ALA A 155 5.02 8.22 7.41
CA ALA A 155 5.85 8.46 8.58
C ALA A 155 5.03 8.95 9.78
N ARG A 156 5.31 8.42 10.97
CA ARG A 156 4.57 8.78 12.20
C ARG A 156 4.73 10.26 12.54
N ASP A 157 5.92 10.82 12.31
CA ASP A 157 6.19 12.24 12.57
C ASP A 157 5.35 13.17 11.69
N TRP A 158 5.04 12.77 10.45
CA TRP A 158 4.10 13.51 9.62
C TRP A 158 2.68 13.50 10.20
N LEU A 159 2.18 12.33 10.60
CA LEU A 159 0.85 12.23 11.22
C LEU A 159 0.77 13.14 12.45
N LEU A 160 1.76 13.07 13.35
CA LEU A 160 1.79 13.91 14.55
C LEU A 160 1.86 15.42 14.25
N ALA A 161 2.43 15.81 13.10
CA ALA A 161 2.42 17.19 12.64
C ALA A 161 1.05 17.65 12.10
N ARG A 162 0.07 16.74 11.97
CA ARG A 162 -1.31 16.99 11.51
C ARG A 162 -1.38 17.70 10.16
N ARG A 163 -0.38 17.48 9.30
CA ARG A 163 -0.32 18.11 7.98
C ARG A 163 -1.27 17.37 7.04
N PRO A 164 -2.20 18.06 6.36
CA PRO A 164 -3.01 17.41 5.34
C PRO A 164 -2.12 17.06 4.15
N TYR A 165 -2.38 15.90 3.56
CA TYR A 165 -1.72 15.42 2.36
C TYR A 165 -2.76 14.82 1.42
N ALA A 166 -2.58 15.02 0.12
CA ALA A 166 -3.36 14.32 -0.89
C ALA A 166 -2.65 14.34 -2.24
N GLU A 167 -2.83 13.27 -3.00
CA GLU A 167 -2.33 13.10 -4.36
C GLU A 167 -3.31 12.30 -5.22
N SER A 168 -3.11 12.33 -6.53
CA SER A 168 -3.87 11.51 -7.47
C SER A 168 -3.34 10.08 -7.48
N VAL A 169 -4.25 9.11 -7.55
CA VAL A 169 -3.86 7.69 -7.72
C VAL A 169 -3.67 7.43 -9.21
N HIS A 170 -2.46 7.03 -9.60
CA HIS A 170 -2.16 6.66 -10.99
C HIS A 170 -3.02 5.46 -11.40
N GLN A 171 -3.64 5.54 -12.57
CA GLN A 171 -4.53 4.50 -13.08
C GLN A 171 -3.81 3.60 -14.09
N PRO A 172 -4.15 2.31 -14.17
CA PRO A 172 -3.80 1.50 -15.33
C PRO A 172 -4.60 1.96 -16.56
N VAL A 173 -4.15 1.56 -17.75
CA VAL A 173 -4.87 1.82 -19.02
C VAL A 173 -6.04 0.85 -19.18
N ALA A 174 -5.89 -0.36 -18.67
CA ALA A 174 -6.82 -1.47 -18.80
C ALA A 174 -6.93 -2.22 -17.46
N TYR A 175 -8.12 -2.70 -17.11
CA TYR A 175 -8.36 -3.33 -15.81
C TYR A 175 -8.54 -4.84 -15.95
N GLN A 176 -7.92 -5.61 -15.06
CA GLN A 176 -8.08 -7.08 -15.05
C GLN A 176 -9.45 -7.51 -14.51
N HIS A 177 -10.09 -6.64 -13.71
CA HIS A 177 -11.37 -6.91 -13.07
C HIS A 177 -12.31 -5.70 -13.17
N ASP A 178 -13.60 -5.97 -13.33
CA ASP A 178 -14.66 -5.01 -13.07
C ASP A 178 -14.55 -4.52 -11.62
N GLY A 179 -14.94 -3.27 -11.37
CA GLY A 179 -14.96 -2.75 -10.02
C GLY A 179 -14.95 -1.25 -9.95
N ARG A 180 -14.73 -0.73 -8.75
CA ARG A 180 -14.57 0.68 -8.45
C ARG A 180 -13.14 0.94 -8.01
N TYR A 181 -12.47 1.83 -8.73
CA TYR A 181 -11.07 2.16 -8.48
C TYR A 181 -10.94 3.61 -8.00
N PRO A 182 -10.08 3.89 -7.00
CA PRO A 182 -9.92 5.23 -6.46
C PRO A 182 -9.14 6.12 -7.42
N LEU A 183 -9.47 7.41 -7.44
CA LEU A 183 -8.72 8.41 -8.20
C LEU A 183 -7.85 9.29 -7.29
N ARG A 184 -8.04 9.20 -5.97
CA ARG A 184 -7.37 10.05 -5.00
C ARG A 184 -6.96 9.27 -3.76
N TYR A 185 -5.81 9.63 -3.21
CA TYR A 185 -5.33 9.21 -1.90
C TYR A 185 -5.18 10.45 -1.02
N SER A 186 -5.54 10.36 0.26
CA SER A 186 -5.38 11.45 1.22
C SER A 186 -5.04 10.97 2.63
N SER A 187 -4.34 11.82 3.37
CA SER A 187 -4.13 11.71 4.81
C SER A 187 -4.50 13.05 5.46
N ARG A 188 -5.37 13.03 6.47
CA ARG A 188 -5.81 14.23 7.18
C ARG A 188 -6.06 13.94 8.66
N PHE A 189 -5.97 14.98 9.47
CA PHE A 189 -6.46 14.96 10.85
C PHE A 189 -7.83 15.63 10.89
N ASP A 190 -8.81 14.95 11.47
CA ASP A 190 -10.13 15.49 11.76
C ASP A 190 -10.20 15.90 13.23
N SER A 191 -10.39 17.19 13.48
CA SER A 191 -10.47 17.73 14.84
C SER A 191 -11.83 17.54 15.49
N GLY A 192 -12.86 17.12 14.75
CA GLY A 192 -14.19 16.88 15.31
C GLY A 192 -14.24 15.63 16.19
N ASP A 193 -13.42 14.62 15.87
CA ASP A 193 -13.33 13.33 16.55
C ASP A 193 -11.89 12.91 16.89
N ASP A 194 -10.95 13.87 16.86
CA ASP A 194 -9.52 13.68 17.12
C ASP A 194 -8.93 12.46 16.39
N THR A 195 -9.21 12.33 15.09
CA THR A 195 -8.88 11.12 14.32
C THR A 195 -8.05 11.43 13.08
N TYR A 196 -6.97 10.67 12.88
CA TYR A 196 -6.25 10.61 11.62
C TYR A 196 -7.00 9.70 10.65
N ARG A 197 -7.28 10.20 9.45
CA ARG A 197 -7.96 9.47 8.37
C ARG A 197 -7.02 9.33 7.19
N VAL A 198 -6.75 8.08 6.82
CA VAL A 198 -5.96 7.72 5.63
C VAL A 198 -6.90 7.01 4.67
N GLU A 199 -7.15 7.62 3.51
CA GLU A 199 -8.31 7.30 2.69
C GLU A 199 -7.99 7.32 1.19
N LEU A 200 -8.43 6.27 0.50
CA LEU A 200 -8.65 6.24 -0.94
C LEU A 200 -10.04 6.81 -1.22
N SER A 201 -10.20 7.70 -2.20
CA SER A 201 -11.47 8.36 -2.51
C SER A 201 -11.68 8.56 -4.01
N ASP A 202 -12.81 9.20 -4.35
CA ASP A 202 -13.18 9.56 -5.72
C ASP A 202 -13.32 8.34 -6.65
N PHE A 203 -13.94 7.29 -6.12
CA PHE A 203 -14.06 5.99 -6.77
C PHE A 203 -14.90 6.02 -8.05
N VAL A 204 -14.31 5.56 -9.16
CA VAL A 204 -14.95 5.42 -10.47
C VAL A 204 -15.13 3.96 -10.88
N THR A 205 -16.26 3.65 -11.51
CA THR A 205 -16.51 2.32 -12.06
C THR A 205 -15.65 2.08 -13.30
N ARG A 206 -15.05 0.89 -13.38
CA ARG A 206 -14.27 0.39 -14.51
C ARG A 206 -14.77 -1.00 -14.89
N ARG A 207 -14.62 -1.32 -16.16
CA ARG A 207 -14.86 -2.65 -16.70
C ARG A 207 -13.53 -3.27 -17.08
N ALA A 208 -13.45 -4.58 -16.95
CA ALA A 208 -12.32 -5.34 -17.42
C ALA A 208 -12.17 -5.16 -18.94
N SER A 209 -10.93 -5.08 -19.40
CA SER A 209 -10.56 -4.73 -20.78
C SER A 209 -9.18 -5.25 -21.12
#